data_AF-W7DWB5-F1
#
_entry.id   AF-W7DWB5-F1
#
_cell.length_a   1.000
_cell.length_b   1.000
_cell.length_c   1.000
_cell.angle_alpha   90.00
_cell.angle_beta   90.00
_cell.angle_gamma   90.00
#
_symmetry.space_group_name_H-M   'P 1'
#
loop_
_entity.id
_entity.type
_entity.pdbx_description
1 polymer ?
#
loop_
_entity_poly.entity_id
_entity_poly.type
_entity_poly.pdbx_seq_one_letter_code
_entity_poly.pdbx_strand_id
1 'polypeptide(L)'
;MEIKKKMALGIVSALAVVGLTACGNGGDVVKTDDGNVTKDELYEAMKDKYGAQTVQQLTFEKVLEDKYKVSDKEINAEVQKYKDQYGDQFSSVLAQSGLTEESFKENIKYNMLVTKATEANTKTDDKTTKRVL
;
A
#
# COMPACT_ATOMS: atom_id res chain seq x y z
N MET A 1 -47.70 19.05 -45.91
CA MET A 1 -48.61 18.34 -45.00
C MET A 1 -48.91 17.00 -45.66
N GLU A 2 -48.61 15.89 -44.98
CA GLU A 2 -49.16 14.53 -45.16
C GLU A 2 -48.21 13.55 -44.43
N ILE A 3 -48.43 13.40 -43.13
CA ILE A 3 -47.73 12.43 -42.28
C ILE A 3 -48.54 11.13 -42.32
N LYS A 4 -48.06 10.11 -43.03
CA LYS A 4 -48.63 8.76 -42.93
C LYS A 4 -47.97 8.02 -41.76
N LYS A 5 -48.72 7.93 -40.65
CA LYS A 5 -48.47 6.98 -39.56
C LYS A 5 -48.40 5.55 -40.12
N LYS A 6 -47.22 4.94 -40.05
CA LYS A 6 -47.08 3.48 -39.90
C LYS A 6 -45.96 3.23 -38.89
N MET A 7 -46.31 2.42 -37.91
CA MET A 7 -45.47 2.06 -36.78
C MET A 7 -44.26 1.27 -37.25
N ALA A 8 -43.09 1.59 -36.68
CA ALA A 8 -41.96 0.68 -36.62
C ALA A 8 -41.32 0.88 -35.24
N LEU A 9 -41.41 -0.15 -34.41
CA LEU A 9 -40.62 -0.29 -33.20
C LEU A 9 -39.13 -0.27 -33.57
N GLY A 10 -38.36 0.57 -32.89
CA GLY A 10 -36.91 0.59 -32.95
C GLY A 10 -36.33 0.91 -31.59
N ILE A 11 -35.97 -0.13 -30.84
CA ILE A 11 -35.09 -0.05 -29.65
C ILE A 11 -33.66 0.00 -30.19
N VAL A 12 -32.86 1.04 -29.87
CA VAL A 12 -31.37 1.03 -29.82
C VAL A 12 -30.97 2.33 -29.09
N SER A 13 -30.89 2.29 -27.76
CA SER A 13 -29.66 2.18 -26.94
C SER A 13 -28.98 3.54 -26.69
N ALA A 14 -28.97 3.95 -25.41
CA ALA A 14 -28.10 5.01 -24.92
C ALA A 14 -26.66 4.49 -24.97
N LEU A 15 -25.98 4.73 -26.09
CA LEU A 15 -24.52 4.72 -26.13
C LEU A 15 -24.05 5.96 -25.37
N ALA A 16 -24.13 5.90 -24.04
CA ALA A 16 -23.25 6.69 -23.21
C ALA A 16 -21.85 6.14 -23.48
N VAL A 17 -21.17 6.73 -24.47
CA VAL A 17 -19.75 6.54 -24.68
C VAL A 17 -19.08 7.11 -23.44
N VAL A 18 -18.87 6.27 -22.43
CA VAL A 18 -17.91 6.54 -21.36
C VAL A 18 -16.53 6.37 -22.00
N GLY A 19 -16.18 7.31 -22.87
CA GLY A 19 -14.89 7.41 -23.54
C GLY A 19 -13.88 8.14 -22.65
N LEU A 20 -13.73 7.72 -21.40
CA LEU A 20 -12.74 8.26 -20.48
C LEU A 20 -12.15 7.17 -19.58
N THR A 21 -11.30 6.32 -20.15
CA THR A 21 -10.22 5.67 -19.38
C THR A 21 -8.86 5.70 -20.11
N ALA A 22 -8.74 6.44 -21.21
CA ALA A 22 -7.43 6.70 -21.84
C ALA A 22 -6.69 7.87 -21.18
N CYS A 23 -6.45 7.79 -19.86
CA CYS A 23 -5.46 8.64 -19.20
C CYS A 23 -4.64 7.81 -18.22
N GLY A 24 -3.56 7.21 -18.73
CA GLY A 24 -2.39 6.84 -17.91
C GLY A 24 -1.88 5.41 -18.10
N ASN A 25 -0.96 5.21 -19.04
CA ASN A 25 0.16 4.29 -18.87
C ASN A 25 -0.17 2.79 -18.58
N GLY A 26 -1.16 2.23 -19.29
CA GLY A 26 -1.51 0.80 -19.29
C GLY A 26 -0.46 -0.07 -19.98
N GLY A 27 0.73 -0.16 -19.36
CA GLY A 27 1.80 -1.06 -19.80
C GLY A 27 1.53 -2.48 -19.33
N ASP A 28 1.80 -3.45 -20.20
CA ASP A 28 1.86 -4.87 -19.82
C ASP A 28 2.91 -5.08 -18.72
N VAL A 29 2.56 -5.77 -17.64
CA VAL A 29 3.50 -6.20 -16.58
C VAL A 29 4.19 -7.49 -17.00
N VAL A 30 3.45 -8.38 -17.66
CA VAL A 30 3.97 -9.63 -18.23
C VAL A 30 3.36 -9.82 -19.61
N LYS A 31 4.19 -10.20 -20.59
CA LYS A 31 3.74 -10.60 -21.93
C LYS A 31 3.77 -12.11 -22.05
N THR A 32 2.71 -12.69 -22.61
CA THR A 32 2.65 -14.12 -22.95
C THR A 32 1.96 -14.29 -24.30
N ASP A 33 2.19 -15.44 -24.94
CA ASP A 33 1.56 -15.76 -26.23
C ASP A 33 0.04 -15.91 -26.13
N ASP A 34 -0.47 -16.23 -24.93
CA ASP A 34 -1.89 -16.47 -24.64
C ASP A 34 -2.62 -15.24 -24.08
N GLY A 35 -1.95 -14.10 -24.02
CA GLY A 35 -2.49 -12.85 -23.47
C GLY A 35 -1.56 -12.20 -22.45
N ASN A 36 -1.55 -10.87 -22.44
CA ASN A 36 -0.71 -10.12 -21.50
C ASN A 36 -1.43 -9.96 -20.16
N VAL A 37 -0.64 -9.77 -19.11
CA VAL A 37 -1.15 -9.28 -17.81
C VAL A 37 -0.87 -7.80 -17.74
N THR A 38 -1.93 -7.00 -17.65
CA THR A 38 -1.85 -5.55 -17.55
C THR A 38 -1.64 -5.10 -16.10
N LYS A 39 -1.17 -3.86 -15.92
CA LYS A 39 -1.07 -3.23 -14.59
C LYS A 39 -2.42 -3.17 -13.87
N ASP A 40 -3.50 -2.92 -14.61
CA ASP A 40 -4.84 -2.77 -14.03
C ASP A 40 -5.37 -4.12 -13.55
N GLU A 41 -5.17 -5.19 -14.32
CA GLU A 41 -5.53 -6.55 -13.89
C GLU A 41 -4.76 -6.98 -12.64
N LEU A 42 -3.46 -6.68 -12.59
CA LEU A 42 -2.65 -6.92 -11.41
C LEU A 42 -3.12 -6.09 -10.21
N TYR A 43 -3.38 -4.79 -10.42
CA TYR A 43 -3.84 -3.89 -9.36
C TYR A 43 -5.18 -4.33 -8.78
N GLU A 44 -6.18 -4.61 -9.61
CA GLU A 44 -7.49 -5.06 -9.13
C GLU A 44 -7.39 -6.42 -8.42
N ALA A 45 -6.62 -7.37 -8.95
CA ALA A 45 -6.41 -8.66 -8.28
C ALA A 45 -5.71 -8.50 -6.91
N MET A 46 -4.74 -7.60 -6.78
CA MET A 46 -4.07 -7.32 -5.51
C MET A 46 -4.98 -6.55 -4.55
N LYS A 47 -5.75 -5.59 -5.05
CA LYS A 47 -6.71 -4.82 -4.27
C LYS A 47 -7.78 -5.72 -3.66
N ASP A 48 -8.31 -6.67 -4.44
CA ASP A 48 -9.31 -7.62 -3.95
C ASP A 48 -8.75 -8.58 -2.90
N LYS A 49 -7.50 -9.03 -3.06
CA LYS A 49 -6.87 -9.98 -2.12
C LYS A 49 -6.28 -9.34 -0.87
N TYR A 50 -5.66 -8.17 -1.01
CA TYR A 50 -4.82 -7.56 0.03
C TYR A 50 -5.19 -6.09 0.34
N GLY A 51 -6.00 -5.45 -0.52
CA GLY A 51 -6.22 -4.00 -0.48
C GLY A 51 -6.78 -3.50 0.84
N ALA A 52 -7.72 -4.22 1.46
CA ALA A 52 -8.29 -3.80 2.76
C ALA A 52 -7.22 -3.72 3.87
N GLN A 53 -6.40 -4.76 4.01
CA GLN A 53 -5.31 -4.80 4.99
C GLN A 53 -4.24 -3.75 4.67
N THR A 54 -3.85 -3.65 3.39
CA THR A 54 -2.84 -2.68 2.95
C THR A 54 -3.28 -1.25 3.19
N VAL A 55 -4.53 -0.89 2.88
CA VAL A 55 -5.07 0.46 3.13
C VAL A 55 -5.09 0.78 4.62
N GLN A 56 -5.48 -0.17 5.47
CA GLN A 56 -5.46 0.02 6.91
C GLN A 56 -4.04 0.30 7.43
N GLN A 57 -3.06 -0.51 7.02
CA GLN A 57 -1.67 -0.34 7.42
C GLN A 57 -1.12 1.02 6.96
N LEU A 58 -1.31 1.37 5.68
CA LEU A 58 -0.87 2.66 5.14
C LEU A 58 -1.54 3.84 5.85
N THR A 59 -2.80 3.70 6.26
CA THR A 59 -3.50 4.73 7.03
C THR A 59 -2.87 4.90 8.41
N PHE A 60 -2.59 3.80 9.11
CA PHE A 60 -1.90 3.87 10.40
C PHE A 60 -0.52 4.49 10.27
N GLU A 61 0.26 4.07 9.29
CA GLU A 61 1.58 4.62 9.03
C GLU A 61 1.51 6.14 8.80
N LYS A 62 0.62 6.61 7.92
CA LYS A 62 0.43 8.05 7.69
C LYS A 62 0.06 8.82 8.95
N VAL A 63 -0.85 8.28 9.77
CA VAL A 63 -1.25 8.91 11.04
C VAL A 63 -0.08 8.97 12.02
N LEU A 64 0.73 7.91 12.07
CA LEU A 64 1.90 7.87 12.93
C LEU A 64 3.02 8.80 12.44
N GLU A 65 3.28 8.87 11.14
CA GLU A 65 4.28 9.76 10.54
C GLU A 65 3.94 11.24 10.73
N ASP A 66 2.66 11.59 10.75
CA ASP A 66 2.20 12.94 11.05
C ASP A 66 2.54 13.31 12.51
N LYS A 67 2.27 12.39 13.45
CA LYS A 67 2.42 12.61 14.90
C LYS A 67 3.84 12.42 15.44
N TYR A 68 4.60 11.50 14.86
CA TYR A 68 5.91 11.07 15.33
C TYR A 68 6.92 11.15 14.21
N LYS A 69 8.10 11.71 14.50
CA LYS A 69 9.19 11.82 13.55
C LYS A 69 10.24 10.78 13.84
N VAL A 70 10.70 10.11 12.80
CA VAL A 70 11.85 9.22 12.81
C VAL A 70 12.80 9.75 11.74
N SER A 71 14.03 10.03 12.13
CA SER A 71 15.07 10.53 11.24
C SER A 71 15.73 9.37 10.47
N ASP A 72 16.23 9.67 9.28
CA ASP A 72 17.02 8.71 8.51
C ASP A 72 18.25 8.22 9.30
N LYS A 73 18.78 9.05 10.19
CA LYS A 73 19.88 8.67 11.09
C LYS A 73 19.47 7.55 12.06
N GLU A 74 18.29 7.65 12.67
CA GLU A 74 17.76 6.59 13.54
C GLU A 74 17.55 5.30 12.75
N ILE A 75 16.94 5.39 11.57
CA ILE A 75 16.68 4.23 10.69
C ILE A 75 17.99 3.56 10.28
N ASN A 76 18.95 4.34 9.78
CA ASN A 76 20.23 3.82 9.31
C ASN A 76 21.06 3.23 10.46
N ALA A 77 20.99 3.80 11.67
CA ALA A 77 21.64 3.22 12.84
C ALA A 77 21.08 1.83 13.17
N GLU A 78 19.76 1.65 13.08
CA GLU A 78 19.13 0.36 13.33
C GLU A 78 19.46 -0.66 12.23
N VAL A 79 19.37 -0.26 10.95
CA VAL A 79 19.82 -1.10 9.83
C VAL A 79 21.27 -1.54 10.02
N GLN A 80 22.14 -0.64 10.46
CA GLN A 80 23.54 -0.96 10.68
C GLN A 80 23.73 -2.03 11.75
N LYS A 81 22.94 -2.02 12.84
CA LYS A 81 22.98 -3.11 13.84
C LYS A 81 22.67 -4.47 13.21
N TYR A 82 21.68 -4.54 12.33
CA TYR A 82 21.37 -5.77 11.62
C TYR A 82 22.47 -6.18 10.64
N LYS A 83 23.08 -5.21 9.94
CA LYS A 83 24.23 -5.46 9.08
C LYS A 83 25.44 -5.98 9.87
N ASP A 84 25.71 -5.41 11.04
CA ASP A 84 26.80 -5.84 11.91
C ASP A 84 26.55 -7.25 12.46
N GLN A 85 25.29 -7.58 12.78
CA GLN A 85 24.89 -8.89 13.28
C GLN A 85 24.99 -9.98 12.22
N TYR A 86 24.54 -9.71 10.99
CA TYR A 86 24.47 -10.71 9.92
C TYR A 86 25.66 -10.69 8.96
N GLY A 87 26.47 -9.63 8.98
CA GLY A 87 27.62 -9.43 8.09
C GLY A 87 27.24 -9.65 6.63
N ASP A 88 28.08 -10.42 5.93
CA ASP A 88 27.91 -10.74 4.52
C ASP A 88 26.59 -11.47 4.19
N GLN A 89 25.95 -12.08 5.20
CA GLN A 89 24.67 -12.77 5.02
C GLN A 89 23.46 -11.83 5.03
N PHE A 90 23.62 -10.55 5.39
CA PHE A 90 22.52 -9.59 5.53
C PHE A 90 21.59 -9.59 4.31
N SER A 91 22.15 -9.46 3.10
CA SER A 91 21.34 -9.44 1.87
C SER A 91 20.59 -10.75 1.63
N SER A 92 21.22 -11.90 1.92
CA SER A 92 20.61 -13.22 1.76
C SER A 92 19.47 -13.43 2.76
N VAL A 93 19.64 -12.97 4.00
CA VAL A 93 18.60 -13.04 5.05
C VAL A 93 17.38 -12.18 4.67
N LEU A 94 17.59 -10.98 4.15
CA LEU A 94 16.49 -10.14 3.66
C LEU A 94 15.76 -10.82 2.50
N ALA A 95 16.51 -11.33 1.52
CA ALA A 95 15.93 -11.98 0.35
C ALA A 95 15.09 -13.23 0.71
N GLN A 96 15.52 -14.01 1.71
CA GLN A 96 14.75 -15.15 2.22
C GLN A 96 13.37 -14.73 2.78
N SER A 97 13.27 -13.50 3.29
CA SER A 97 12.02 -12.92 3.78
C SER A 97 11.26 -12.14 2.71
N GLY A 98 11.72 -12.17 1.46
CA GLY A 98 11.14 -11.39 0.36
C GLY A 98 11.40 -9.88 0.46
N LEU A 99 12.41 -9.47 1.23
CA LEU A 99 12.71 -8.06 1.49
C LEU A 99 13.94 -7.60 0.68
N THR A 100 13.87 -6.36 0.24
CA THR A 100 15.04 -5.54 -0.14
C THR A 100 15.50 -4.71 1.06
N GLU A 101 16.72 -4.16 1.01
CA GLU A 101 17.18 -3.23 2.05
C GLU A 101 16.25 -2.01 2.20
N GLU A 102 15.64 -1.54 1.10
CA GLU A 102 14.67 -0.44 1.11
C GLU A 102 13.39 -0.84 1.85
N SER A 103 12.75 -1.96 1.50
CA SER A 103 11.56 -2.44 2.21
C SER A 103 11.87 -2.79 3.69
N PHE A 104 13.11 -3.17 3.99
CA PHE A 104 13.55 -3.39 5.37
C PHE A 104 13.67 -2.08 6.15
N LYS A 105 14.17 -1.00 5.52
CA LYS A 105 14.19 0.35 6.11
C LYS A 105 12.78 0.86 6.41
N GLU A 106 11.84 0.65 5.50
CA GLU A 106 10.43 0.99 5.72
C GLU A 106 9.84 0.23 6.91
N ASN A 107 10.10 -1.08 7.01
CA ASN A 107 9.70 -1.87 8.18
C ASN A 107 10.32 -1.35 9.48
N ILE A 108 11.60 -1.00 9.49
CA ILE A 108 12.25 -0.39 10.68
C ILE A 108 11.57 0.92 11.05
N LYS A 109 11.32 1.79 10.07
CA LYS A 109 10.63 3.08 10.28
C LYS A 109 9.26 2.88 10.90
N TYR A 110 8.44 1.99 10.33
CA TYR A 110 7.11 1.68 10.86
C TYR A 110 7.17 1.18 12.31
N ASN A 111 8.09 0.26 12.62
CA ASN A 111 8.27 -0.23 13.99
C ASN A 111 8.69 0.89 14.96
N MET A 112 9.60 1.78 14.55
CA MET A 112 10.00 2.93 15.38
C MET A 112 8.83 3.90 15.64
N LEU A 113 7.98 4.13 14.63
CA LEU A 113 6.78 4.95 14.77
C LEU A 113 5.80 4.36 15.77
N VAL A 114 5.56 3.04 15.71
CA VAL A 114 4.71 2.31 16.66
C VAL A 114 5.30 2.36 18.07
N THR A 115 6.61 2.21 18.23
CA THR A 115 7.31 2.33 19.53
C THR A 115 7.12 3.73 20.12
N LYS A 116 7.36 4.79 19.34
CA LYS A 116 7.16 6.18 19.81
C LYS A 116 5.71 6.45 20.21
N ALA A 117 4.75 5.90 19.47
CA ALA A 117 3.34 6.00 19.81
C ALA A 117 2.98 5.27 21.11
N THR A 118 3.54 4.08 21.30
CA THR A 118 3.35 3.29 22.52
C THR A 118 3.93 4.03 23.73
N GLU A 119 5.17 4.52 23.62
CA GLU A 119 5.82 5.30 24.67
C GLU A 119 5.07 6.58 25.04
N ALA A 120 4.48 7.28 24.06
CA ALA A 120 3.68 8.46 24.32
C ALA A 120 2.42 8.12 25.12
N ASN A 121 1.76 7.00 24.82
CA ASN A 121 0.58 6.56 25.56
C ASN A 121 0.93 6.02 26.95
N THR A 122 2.00 5.24 27.11
CA THR A 122 2.41 4.71 28.42
C THR A 122 2.91 5.81 29.36
N LYS A 123 3.63 6.84 28.86
CA LYS A 123 3.98 8.04 29.65
C LYS A 123 2.74 8.81 30.13
N THR A 124 1.63 8.68 29.43
CA THR A 124 0.36 9.31 29.82
C THR A 124 -0.36 8.48 30.90
N ASP A 125 -0.15 7.16 30.90
CA ASP A 125 -0.69 6.21 31.88
C ASP A 125 0.12 6.10 33.19
N ASP A 126 1.31 6.71 33.29
CA ASP A 126 2.04 6.84 34.56
C ASP A 126 1.32 7.74 35.59
N LYS A 127 0.24 8.44 35.19
CA LYS A 127 -0.72 9.04 36.13
C LYS A 127 -1.79 8.06 36.62
N THR A 128 -1.92 6.89 35.99
CA THR A 128 -2.91 5.84 36.27
C THR A 128 -2.30 4.68 37.07
N THR A 129 -0.97 4.49 37.07
CA THR A 129 -0.25 3.49 37.87
C THR A 129 -0.05 3.92 39.34
N LYS A 130 -1.11 4.39 40.00
CA LYS A 130 -1.18 4.53 41.47
C LYS A 130 -2.30 3.69 42.10
N ARG A 131 -2.86 2.72 41.38
CA ARG A 131 -3.93 1.88 41.94
C ARG A 131 -3.89 0.45 41.43
N VAL A 132 -2.84 -0.29 41.76
CA VAL A 132 -2.94 -1.70 42.16
C VAL A 132 -1.75 -1.99 43.09
N LEU A 133 -1.87 -1.62 44.37
CA LEU A 133 -1.27 -2.39 45.46
C LEU A 133 -2.33 -3.39 45.92
#